data_AF-A0A6P8LIY3-F1
#
_entry.id   AF-A0A6P8LIY3-F1
#
_cell.length_a   1.000
_cell.length_b   1.000
_cell.length_c   1.000
_cell.angle_alpha   90.00
_cell.angle_beta   90.00
_cell.angle_gamma   90.00
#
_symmetry.space_group_name_H-M   'P 1'
#
loop_
_entity.id
_entity.type
_entity.pdbx_description
1 polymer ?
#
loop_
_entity_poly.entity_id
_entity_poly.type
_entity_poly.pdbx_seq_one_letter_code
_entity_poly.pdbx_strand_id
1 'polypeptide(L)'
;MWPFSHWQNWIYSSKIERVASYEDGQKILADYGCRVSSTIDLRTLAARVKLPSPQSLAAMSLQYLGLEMDKLIEIRCGNWDAGTLTDEQVAYAACDAIASVLIYDQITQKMKEKYSLWEILKNYIKSMCNKNLNMHFHCVPNDVIDTRFKAQHEHTTITENNHFGKNTRNYKANNNTIRKNNVPTRNKPLYHNCYLQAPDGEILCTCDRKKAEWYLTKGLGEVIEKEPLTVRLKFEPSGRALGQVGQYYTQIKINQCVVCGTSDKFIRKNVVPREYRKYFPLVMKAHQSHDILLLCPSCHEISNYHDLQLRRKLADMCDAPLVGPLTHIRNKNVDNSRKLHSAVKALRERTTLPDARRKDLEHYILECTNEKQVTPTLLDVLNKKLENTISIPNPDQPKCQPHGLKVVQYFHKREGGLVELERMWREHFLLTMKPKYLPNLWSVHHNQERLIIHQSQNRIKPEDAKVAGLAY
;
A
#
# COMPACT_ATOMS: atom_id res chain seq x y z
N MET A 1 6.24 21.94 18.47
CA MET A 1 6.12 20.63 17.77
C MET A 1 6.30 20.89 16.28
N TRP A 2 7.32 20.33 15.63
CA TRP A 2 7.54 20.50 14.19
C TRP A 2 6.41 19.79 13.41
N PRO A 3 5.87 20.36 12.32
CA PRO A 3 4.82 19.69 11.54
C PRO A 3 5.34 18.38 10.93
N PHE A 4 4.52 17.32 10.97
CA PHE A 4 4.85 15.97 10.45
C PHE A 4 5.34 16.00 8.98
N SER A 5 4.90 16.99 8.19
CA SER A 5 5.36 17.23 6.82
C SER A 5 6.86 17.54 6.71
N HIS A 6 7.48 18.13 7.73
CA HIS A 6 8.91 18.40 7.79
C HIS A 6 9.72 17.12 8.06
N TRP A 7 9.19 16.24 8.91
CA TRP A 7 9.77 14.92 9.21
C TRP A 7 9.81 14.02 7.97
N GLN A 8 8.81 14.10 7.10
CA GLN A 8 8.75 13.22 5.92
C GLN A 8 9.83 13.54 4.89
N ASN A 9 10.09 14.82 4.60
CA ASN A 9 11.20 15.20 3.70
C ASN A 9 12.56 14.69 4.23
N TRP A 10 12.71 14.65 5.55
CA TRP A 10 13.86 14.02 6.19
C TRP A 10 13.83 12.51 6.03
N ILE A 11 12.75 11.79 6.38
CA ILE A 11 12.65 10.32 6.37
C ILE A 11 12.87 9.69 4.98
N TYR A 12 12.43 10.34 3.89
CA TYR A 12 12.58 9.84 2.52
C TYR A 12 13.91 10.21 1.86
N SER A 13 14.68 11.12 2.46
CA SER A 13 15.95 11.56 1.88
C SER A 13 16.97 10.43 1.90
N SER A 14 17.33 9.94 0.73
CA SER A 14 18.42 8.97 0.61
C SER A 14 19.79 9.59 0.89
N LYS A 15 19.87 10.93 0.97
CA LYS A 15 21.06 11.72 1.32
C LYS A 15 21.33 11.82 2.83
N ILE A 16 20.42 11.31 3.67
CA ILE A 16 20.56 11.32 5.12
C ILE A 16 20.71 9.86 5.57
N GLU A 17 21.70 9.57 6.40
CA GLU A 17 21.86 8.27 7.05
C GLU A 17 21.04 8.25 8.35
N ARG A 18 20.32 7.15 8.60
CA ARG A 18 19.52 6.99 9.82
C ARG A 18 20.00 5.81 10.62
N VAL A 19 20.41 6.06 11.85
CA VAL A 19 20.74 5.00 12.81
C VAL A 19 19.42 4.44 13.36
N ALA A 20 18.99 3.31 12.83
CA ALA A 20 17.73 2.66 13.22
C ALA A 20 17.75 1.19 12.78
N SER A 21 17.00 0.35 13.50
CA SER A 21 16.82 -1.04 13.08
C SER A 21 15.93 -1.13 11.84
N TYR A 22 16.14 -2.16 11.02
CA TYR A 22 15.27 -2.46 9.88
C TYR A 22 13.81 -2.67 10.34
N GLU A 23 13.63 -3.34 11.48
CA GLU A 23 12.32 -3.61 12.09
C GLU A 23 11.58 -2.32 12.44
N ASP A 24 12.24 -1.30 12.98
CA ASP A 24 11.59 -0.02 13.29
C ASP A 24 11.20 0.75 12.02
N GLY A 25 12.01 0.65 10.96
CA GLY A 25 11.63 1.13 9.63
C GLY A 25 10.37 0.43 9.09
N GLN A 26 10.22 -0.88 9.34
CA GLN A 26 9.00 -1.62 8.98
C GLN A 26 7.79 -1.23 9.83
N LYS A 27 7.97 -0.97 11.14
CA LYS A 27 6.90 -0.46 12.00
C LYS A 27 6.44 0.91 11.52
N ILE A 28 7.35 1.83 11.23
CA ILE A 28 7.00 3.17 10.70
C ILE A 28 6.25 3.06 9.36
N LEU A 29 6.67 2.15 8.48
CA LEU A 29 5.97 1.88 7.24
C LEU A 29 4.57 1.30 7.47
N ALA A 30 4.42 0.37 8.41
CA ALA A 30 3.16 -0.26 8.75
C ALA A 30 2.18 0.74 9.39
N ASP A 31 2.67 1.52 10.35
CA ASP A 31 1.88 2.39 11.24
C ASP A 31 1.54 3.72 10.55
N TYR A 32 2.49 4.28 9.79
CA TYR A 32 2.37 5.63 9.22
C TYR A 32 2.38 5.67 7.69
N GLY A 33 2.51 4.51 7.02
CA GLY A 33 2.66 4.45 5.56
C GLY A 33 3.95 5.11 5.07
N CYS A 34 4.89 5.40 5.97
CA CYS A 34 6.10 6.14 5.70
C CYS A 34 7.25 5.17 5.46
N ARG A 35 7.72 5.06 4.21
CA ARG A 35 8.88 4.23 3.90
C ARG A 35 10.13 4.94 4.38
N VAL A 36 10.78 4.38 5.38
CA VAL A 36 12.11 4.81 5.82
C VAL A 36 13.14 4.21 4.87
N SER A 37 14.03 5.04 4.33
CA SER A 37 15.15 4.63 3.49
C SER A 37 16.47 5.03 4.14
N SER A 38 17.57 4.40 3.74
CA SER A 38 18.89 4.67 4.29
C SER A 38 19.00 4.41 5.80
N THR A 39 18.39 3.31 6.28
CA THR A 39 18.52 2.83 7.67
C THR A 39 19.80 2.03 7.87
N ILE A 40 20.49 2.28 8.97
CA ILE A 40 21.75 1.64 9.36
C ILE A 40 21.56 1.04 10.74
N ASP A 41 21.61 -0.30 10.81
CA ASP A 41 21.63 -1.02 12.07
C ASP A 41 23.07 -1.06 12.61
N LEU A 42 23.28 -0.53 13.81
CA LEU A 42 24.60 -0.44 14.45
C LEU A 42 25.29 -1.81 14.61
N ARG A 43 24.51 -2.88 14.80
CA ARG A 43 25.02 -4.23 14.99
C ARG A 43 25.51 -4.78 13.66
N THR A 44 24.69 -4.62 12.61
CA THR A 44 25.09 -4.99 11.25
C THR A 44 26.34 -4.23 10.83
N LEU A 45 26.41 -2.93 11.14
CA LEU A 45 27.57 -2.09 10.85
C LEU A 45 28.82 -2.60 11.58
N ALA A 46 28.77 -2.75 12.91
CA ALA A 46 29.89 -3.22 13.72
C ALA A 46 30.40 -4.60 13.26
N ALA A 47 29.49 -5.55 13.04
CA ALA A 47 29.83 -6.88 12.55
C ALA A 47 30.50 -6.83 11.18
N ARG A 48 29.98 -5.99 10.26
CA ARG A 48 30.52 -5.86 8.90
C ARG A 48 31.96 -5.37 8.87
N VAL A 49 32.32 -4.52 9.82
CA VAL A 49 33.64 -3.89 9.93
C VAL A 49 34.57 -4.64 10.89
N LYS A 50 34.12 -5.81 11.35
CA LYS A 50 34.84 -6.67 12.29
C LYS A 50 35.22 -5.93 13.58
N LEU A 51 34.25 -5.20 14.14
CA LEU A 51 34.31 -4.62 15.48
C LEU A 51 33.32 -5.35 16.39
N PRO A 52 33.46 -5.27 17.72
CA PRO A 52 32.53 -5.91 18.66
C PRO A 52 31.07 -5.54 18.38
N SER A 53 30.20 -6.53 18.17
CA SER A 53 28.78 -6.30 17.86
C SER A 53 27.84 -6.91 18.92
N PRO A 54 27.83 -6.37 20.16
CA PRO A 54 26.80 -6.72 21.15
C PRO A 54 25.37 -6.61 20.61
N GLN A 55 24.47 -7.47 21.09
CA GLN A 55 23.12 -7.59 20.51
C GLN A 55 22.12 -6.54 20.99
N SER A 56 22.43 -5.79 22.06
CA SER A 56 21.55 -4.79 22.66
C SER A 56 22.19 -3.41 22.69
N LEU A 57 21.36 -2.35 22.62
CA LEU A 57 21.85 -0.97 22.68
C LEU A 57 22.61 -0.65 23.99
N ALA A 58 22.19 -1.24 25.12
CA ALA A 58 22.90 -1.06 26.40
C ALA A 58 24.30 -1.67 26.36
N ALA A 59 24.42 -2.88 25.81
CA ALA A 59 25.72 -3.54 25.67
C ALA A 59 26.61 -2.82 24.63
N MET A 60 26.01 -2.25 23.58
CA MET A 60 26.72 -1.40 22.62
C MET A 60 27.19 -0.09 23.28
N SER A 61 26.36 0.54 24.11
CA SER A 61 26.72 1.75 24.86
C SER A 61 27.90 1.49 25.79
N LEU A 62 27.86 0.40 26.56
CA LEU A 62 28.98 0.01 27.41
C LEU A 62 30.24 -0.27 26.59
N GLN A 63 30.12 -0.97 25.48
CA GLN A 63 31.24 -1.37 24.63
C GLN A 63 31.93 -0.20 23.91
N TYR A 64 31.18 0.80 23.45
CA TYR A 64 31.69 1.88 22.60
C TYR A 64 31.80 3.23 23.31
N LEU A 65 30.97 3.47 24.32
CA LEU A 65 30.94 4.72 25.07
C LEU A 65 31.47 4.55 26.50
N GLY A 66 31.58 3.31 27.01
CA GLY A 66 31.89 3.07 28.42
C GLY A 66 30.77 3.48 29.37
N LEU A 67 29.56 3.70 28.85
CA LEU A 67 28.40 4.18 29.60
C LEU A 67 27.39 3.06 29.81
N GLU A 68 27.05 2.81 31.07
CA GLU A 68 25.98 1.91 31.45
C GLU A 68 24.62 2.62 31.27
N MET A 69 23.68 1.93 30.63
CA MET A 69 22.33 2.46 30.40
C MET A 69 21.35 1.79 31.34
N ASP A 70 20.70 2.60 32.20
CA ASP A 70 19.64 2.11 33.07
C ASP A 70 18.41 1.71 32.27
N LYS A 71 18.09 0.42 32.31
CA LYS A 71 16.92 -0.16 31.63
C LYS A 71 15.85 -0.55 32.63
N LEU A 72 15.34 0.44 33.34
CA LEU A 72 14.21 0.28 34.25
C LEU A 72 13.03 -0.36 33.49
N ILE A 73 12.61 -1.52 33.95
CA ILE A 73 11.58 -2.34 33.29
C ILE A 73 10.25 -1.60 33.32
N GLU A 74 10.02 -0.85 34.39
CA GLU A 74 8.84 -0.02 34.65
C GLU A 74 8.66 1.05 33.57
N ILE A 75 9.76 1.68 33.13
CA ILE A 75 9.73 2.69 32.07
C ILE A 75 9.64 2.01 30.69
N ARG A 76 10.47 0.98 30.45
CA ARG A 76 10.52 0.27 29.17
C ARG A 76 9.17 -0.36 28.81
N CYS A 77 8.49 -0.95 29.79
CA CYS A 77 7.19 -1.58 29.64
C CYS A 77 6.03 -0.67 30.09
N GLY A 78 6.29 0.62 30.34
CA GLY A 78 5.30 1.60 30.76
C GLY A 78 4.31 1.97 29.65
N ASN A 79 3.31 2.78 30.01
CA ASN A 79 2.29 3.22 29.05
C ASN A 79 2.84 4.34 28.13
N TRP A 80 3.34 3.96 26.95
CA TRP A 80 3.84 4.89 25.93
C TRP A 80 2.71 5.57 25.11
N ASP A 81 1.46 5.15 25.29
CA ASP A 81 0.27 5.75 24.66
C ASP A 81 -0.41 6.79 25.58
N ALA A 82 0.21 7.15 26.70
CA ALA A 82 -0.31 8.17 27.61
C ALA A 82 -0.39 9.54 26.92
N GLY A 83 -1.46 10.30 27.17
CA GLY A 83 -1.65 11.64 26.60
C GLY A 83 -0.58 12.66 27.03
N THR A 84 0.15 12.37 28.09
CA THR A 84 1.35 13.10 28.51
C THR A 84 2.34 12.09 29.09
N LEU A 85 3.57 12.08 28.58
CA LEU A 85 4.63 11.19 29.05
C LEU A 85 5.28 11.76 30.31
N THR A 86 5.78 10.88 31.18
CA THR A 86 6.57 11.31 32.36
C THR A 86 7.96 11.80 31.93
N ASP A 87 8.60 12.63 32.76
CA ASP A 87 9.97 13.10 32.51
C ASP A 87 10.96 11.91 32.38
N GLU A 88 10.73 10.85 33.14
CA GLU A 88 11.49 9.60 33.09
C GLU A 88 11.33 8.87 31.74
N GLN A 89 10.12 8.83 31.17
CA GLN A 89 9.87 8.28 29.83
C GLN A 89 10.51 9.14 28.74
N VAL A 90 10.42 10.46 28.85
CA VAL A 90 11.05 11.40 27.91
C VAL A 90 12.58 11.24 27.93
N ALA A 91 13.17 11.20 29.12
CA ALA A 91 14.60 10.98 29.30
C ALA A 91 15.05 9.63 28.74
N TYR A 92 14.31 8.56 29.03
CA TYR A 92 14.59 7.23 28.50
C TYR A 92 14.60 7.20 26.96
N ALA A 93 13.58 7.76 26.32
CA ALA A 93 13.48 7.81 24.85
C ALA A 93 14.59 8.68 24.22
N ALA A 94 14.93 9.80 24.84
CA ALA A 94 16.01 10.68 24.39
C ALA A 94 17.39 9.99 24.50
N CYS A 95 17.65 9.30 25.61
CA CYS A 95 18.90 8.57 25.83
C CYS A 95 19.12 7.48 24.80
N ASP A 96 18.09 6.68 24.46
CA ASP A 96 18.20 5.64 23.42
C ASP A 96 18.57 6.23 22.04
N ALA A 97 18.00 7.39 21.68
CA ALA A 97 18.31 8.07 20.42
C ALA A 97 19.73 8.66 20.41
N ILE A 98 20.12 9.36 21.47
CA ILE A 98 21.45 10.00 21.60
C ILE A 98 22.56 8.93 21.61
N ALA A 99 22.41 7.88 22.44
CA ALA A 99 23.37 6.80 22.52
C ALA A 99 23.59 6.14 21.15
N SER A 100 22.51 5.91 20.39
CA SER A 100 22.60 5.32 19.05
C SER A 100 23.47 6.15 18.09
N VAL A 101 23.32 7.47 18.10
CA VAL A 101 24.13 8.38 17.25
C VAL A 101 25.59 8.42 17.71
N LEU A 102 25.85 8.47 19.01
CA LEU A 102 27.21 8.47 19.55
C LEU A 102 27.94 7.15 19.26
N ILE A 103 27.26 6.02 19.36
CA ILE A 103 27.82 4.70 19.00
C ILE A 103 28.13 4.64 17.51
N TYR A 104 27.25 5.16 16.65
CA TYR A 104 27.52 5.26 15.22
C TYR A 104 28.82 6.04 14.95
N ASP A 105 28.97 7.22 15.55
CA ASP A 105 30.17 8.05 15.40
C ASP A 105 31.44 7.27 15.82
N GLN A 106 31.42 6.62 16.99
CA GLN A 106 32.54 5.80 17.47
C GLN A 106 32.90 4.65 16.53
N ILE A 107 31.91 3.95 15.97
CA ILE A 107 32.16 2.90 14.98
C ILE A 107 32.81 3.49 13.73
N THR A 108 32.33 4.63 13.23
CA THR A 108 32.90 5.28 12.04
C THR A 108 34.32 5.82 12.26
N GLN A 109 34.63 6.33 13.46
CA GLN A 109 35.98 6.76 13.82
C GLN A 109 36.94 5.56 13.82
N LYS A 110 36.57 4.46 14.47
CA LYS A 110 37.35 3.21 14.47
C LYS A 110 37.52 2.61 13.07
N MET A 111 36.55 2.78 12.18
CA MET A 111 36.70 2.41 10.76
C MET A 111 37.79 3.25 10.08
N LYS A 112 37.78 4.57 10.26
CA LYS A 112 38.78 5.46 9.66
C LYS A 112 40.21 5.15 10.14
N GLU A 113 40.36 4.76 11.41
CA GLU A 113 41.66 4.35 11.97
C GLU A 113 42.15 2.99 11.45
N LYS A 114 41.23 2.08 11.12
CA LYS A 114 41.56 0.70 10.70
C LYS A 114 41.91 0.56 9.22
N TYR A 115 41.46 1.47 8.35
CA TYR A 115 41.72 1.42 6.91
C TYR A 115 42.77 2.46 6.50
N SER A 116 43.92 1.98 5.97
CA SER A 116 44.90 2.84 5.29
C SER A 116 44.24 3.56 4.10
N LEU A 117 44.69 4.78 3.77
CA LEU A 117 44.28 5.55 2.58
C LEU A 117 44.30 4.68 1.30
N TRP A 118 45.19 3.69 1.24
CA TRP A 118 45.32 2.74 0.14
C TRP A 118 44.16 1.72 0.05
N GLU A 119 43.62 1.26 1.19
CA GLU A 119 42.45 0.37 1.24
C GLU A 119 41.16 1.11 0.86
N ILE A 120 41.05 2.37 1.29
CA ILE A 120 39.94 3.27 0.92
C ILE A 120 39.95 3.51 -0.59
N LEU A 121 41.13 3.80 -1.17
CA LEU A 121 41.31 3.97 -2.62
C LEU A 121 41.01 2.68 -3.39
N LYS A 122 41.43 1.51 -2.88
CA LYS A 122 41.16 0.21 -3.50
C LYS A 122 39.67 -0.13 -3.51
N ASN A 123 38.95 0.19 -2.44
CA ASN A 123 37.49 0.04 -2.36
C ASN A 123 36.77 1.05 -3.27
N TYR A 124 37.27 2.27 -3.39
CA TYR A 124 36.76 3.30 -4.32
C TYR A 124 36.92 2.86 -5.78
N ILE A 125 38.09 2.35 -6.18
CA ILE A 125 38.34 1.85 -7.54
C ILE A 125 37.48 0.60 -7.84
N LYS A 126 37.36 -0.32 -6.88
CA LYS A 126 36.51 -1.51 -7.01
C LYS A 126 35.02 -1.15 -7.13
N SER A 127 34.59 -0.05 -6.51
CA SER A 127 33.25 0.52 -6.65
C SER A 127 33.02 1.18 -8.01
N MET A 128 34.02 1.87 -8.58
CA MET A 128 33.94 2.52 -9.89
C MET A 128 33.80 1.53 -11.05
N CYS A 129 34.38 0.34 -10.94
CA CYS A 129 34.26 -0.70 -11.97
C CYS A 129 32.89 -1.41 -12.00
N ASN A 130 32.05 -1.26 -10.97
CA ASN A 130 30.66 -1.73 -10.97
C ASN A 130 29.73 -0.57 -11.35
N LYS A 131 29.19 -0.58 -12.57
CA LYS A 131 28.30 0.47 -13.15
C LYS A 131 26.90 0.57 -12.52
N ASN A 132 26.78 0.37 -11.22
CA ASN A 132 25.58 0.70 -10.47
C ASN A 132 26.02 0.95 -9.03
N LEU A 133 26.20 2.21 -8.65
CA LEU A 133 25.67 2.72 -7.39
C LEU A 133 25.83 4.25 -7.34
N ASN A 134 24.73 4.93 -7.01
CA ASN A 134 24.78 6.30 -6.51
C ASN A 134 25.64 6.30 -5.24
N MET A 135 26.72 7.07 -5.27
CA MET A 135 27.51 7.41 -4.10
C MET A 135 26.59 8.13 -3.10
N HIS A 136 26.17 7.45 -2.04
CA HIS A 136 25.61 8.12 -0.87
C HIS A 136 26.71 8.34 0.15
N PHE A 137 26.67 9.53 0.74
CA PHE A 137 27.69 10.10 1.60
C PHE A 137 28.01 9.18 2.79
N HIS A 138 29.27 9.22 3.20
CA HIS A 138 29.95 8.46 4.26
C HIS A 138 30.34 7.02 3.87
N CYS A 139 31.56 6.63 4.20
CA CYS A 139 32.27 5.42 3.77
C CYS A 139 31.71 4.12 4.38
N VAL A 140 30.38 4.00 4.49
CA VAL A 140 29.68 2.84 5.02
C VAL A 140 29.46 1.82 3.90
N PRO A 141 29.68 0.51 4.14
CA PRO A 141 29.45 -0.51 3.13
C PRO A 141 27.98 -0.55 2.68
N ASN A 142 27.73 -0.52 1.37
CA ASN A 142 26.38 -0.47 0.79
C ASN A 142 25.49 -1.65 1.17
N ASP A 143 26.08 -2.77 1.58
CA ASP A 143 25.40 -3.98 2.04
C ASP A 143 24.92 -3.92 3.50
N VAL A 144 25.15 -2.79 4.18
CA VAL A 144 24.64 -2.52 5.54
C VAL A 144 23.37 -1.67 5.52
N ILE A 145 23.17 -0.90 4.45
CA ILE A 145 22.03 0.01 4.29
C ILE A 145 20.74 -0.79 4.06
N ASP A 146 19.69 -0.43 4.79
CA ASP A 146 18.36 -1.05 4.74
C ASP A 146 18.41 -2.58 4.91
N THR A 147 19.42 -3.07 5.63
CA THR A 147 19.69 -4.50 5.79
C THR A 147 19.25 -4.98 7.16
N ARG A 148 18.44 -6.05 7.17
CA ARG A 148 17.99 -6.70 8.39
C ARG A 148 19.16 -7.38 9.12
N PHE A 149 19.34 -7.07 10.40
CA PHE A 149 20.33 -7.77 11.23
C PHE A 149 20.00 -9.27 11.33
N LYS A 150 21.01 -10.11 11.08
CA LYS A 150 20.94 -11.56 11.29
C LYS A 150 21.97 -11.90 12.36
N ALA A 151 21.51 -12.28 13.55
CA ALA A 151 22.40 -12.75 14.60
C ALA A 151 23.20 -13.96 14.08
N GLN A 152 24.53 -13.88 14.12
CA GLN A 152 25.37 -15.07 13.97
C GLN A 152 25.19 -15.89 15.24
N HIS A 153 24.56 -17.07 15.13
CA HIS A 153 24.68 -18.08 16.17
C HIS A 153 26.11 -18.64 16.08
N GLU A 154 27.02 -18.08 16.89
CA GLU A 154 28.22 -18.82 17.26
C GLU A 154 27.75 -20.00 18.11
N HIS A 155 27.61 -21.16 17.47
CA HIS A 155 27.57 -22.41 18.20
C HIS A 155 28.93 -22.61 18.83
N THR A 156 29.04 -22.31 20.13
CA THR A 156 30.15 -22.76 20.96
C THR A 156 30.08 -24.28 21.02
N THR A 157 30.71 -24.97 20.07
CA THR A 157 30.91 -26.41 20.12
C THR A 157 31.98 -26.69 21.16
N ILE A 158 31.55 -27.10 22.34
CA ILE A 158 32.36 -27.92 23.23
C ILE A 158 32.67 -29.20 22.47
N THR A 159 33.97 -29.42 22.30
CA THR A 159 34.60 -30.64 21.81
C THR A 159 34.10 -31.86 22.58
N GLU A 160 33.63 -32.89 21.88
CA GLU A 160 34.01 -34.28 22.14
C GLU A 160 33.68 -35.20 20.95
N ASN A 161 34.56 -36.19 20.79
CA ASN A 161 34.77 -37.02 19.60
C ASN A 161 33.64 -38.02 19.31
N ASN A 162 33.33 -38.27 18.02
CA ASN A 162 33.64 -39.56 17.37
C ASN A 162 33.04 -39.74 15.96
N HIS A 163 33.95 -40.00 15.02
CA HIS A 163 33.94 -40.92 13.88
C HIS A 163 32.68 -41.33 13.07
N PHE A 164 32.89 -41.18 11.75
CA PHE A 164 32.40 -41.96 10.58
C PHE A 164 30.99 -41.73 10.00
N GLY A 165 30.99 -41.39 8.69
CA GLY A 165 29.94 -41.77 7.75
C GLY A 165 29.49 -40.70 6.76
N LYS A 166 30.24 -40.50 5.66
CA LYS A 166 29.76 -39.77 4.48
C LYS A 166 28.45 -40.38 3.97
N ASN A 167 27.42 -39.57 3.79
CA ASN A 167 26.44 -39.77 2.71
C ASN A 167 25.79 -38.44 2.30
N THR A 168 26.17 -37.99 1.12
CA THR A 168 25.54 -36.96 0.29
C THR A 168 24.03 -37.19 0.16
N ARG A 169 23.21 -36.27 0.68
CA ARG A 169 21.86 -36.03 0.17
C ARG A 169 21.56 -34.53 0.10
N ASN A 170 21.35 -34.08 -1.14
CA ASN A 170 20.82 -32.78 -1.52
C ASN A 170 19.59 -32.41 -0.68
N TYR A 171 19.68 -31.36 0.12
CA TYR A 171 18.50 -30.65 0.61
C TYR A 171 18.39 -29.30 -0.10
N LYS A 172 17.33 -29.21 -0.90
CA LYS A 172 16.87 -28.02 -1.61
C LYS A 172 16.81 -26.82 -0.66
N ALA A 173 17.46 -25.73 -1.04
CA ALA A 173 17.31 -24.43 -0.42
C ALA A 173 15.84 -24.02 -0.48
N ASN A 174 15.21 -23.91 0.69
CA ASN A 174 13.87 -23.37 0.81
C ASN A 174 13.99 -21.84 0.67
N ASN A 175 13.67 -21.33 -0.52
CA ASN A 175 13.56 -19.91 -0.80
C ASN A 175 12.40 -19.33 0.02
N ASN A 176 12.70 -18.84 1.23
CA ASN A 176 11.81 -17.94 1.95
C ASN A 176 11.77 -16.60 1.19
N THR A 177 10.84 -16.57 0.23
CA THR A 177 10.44 -15.38 -0.50
C THR A 177 9.90 -14.38 0.52
N ILE A 178 10.66 -13.30 0.71
CA ILE A 178 10.18 -12.05 1.31
C ILE A 178 8.84 -11.74 0.64
N ARG A 179 7.74 -11.81 1.40
CA ARG A 179 6.43 -11.34 0.93
C ARG A 179 6.52 -9.82 0.80
N LYS A 180 7.10 -9.36 -0.31
CA LYS A 180 6.87 -8.00 -0.82
C LYS A 180 5.36 -7.89 -1.02
N ASN A 181 4.74 -6.86 -0.48
CA ASN A 181 3.40 -6.44 -0.90
C ASN A 181 3.48 -5.99 -2.36
N ASN A 182 3.54 -6.95 -3.27
CA ASN A 182 3.56 -6.69 -4.70
C ASN A 182 2.16 -6.23 -5.07
N VAL A 183 1.95 -4.92 -5.20
CA VAL A 183 0.82 -4.39 -5.95
C VAL A 183 0.85 -5.09 -7.31
N PRO A 184 -0.21 -5.79 -7.73
CA PRO A 184 -0.17 -6.62 -8.92
C PRO A 184 0.15 -5.75 -10.15
N THR A 185 1.37 -5.89 -10.66
CA THR A 185 1.82 -5.18 -11.85
C THR A 185 1.30 -5.89 -13.09
N ARG A 186 0.76 -5.13 -14.03
CA ARG A 186 0.23 -5.68 -15.27
C ARG A 186 1.31 -5.62 -16.36
N ASN A 187 1.55 -6.76 -17.02
CA ASN A 187 2.43 -6.84 -18.19
C ASN A 187 1.64 -6.79 -19.52
N LYS A 188 0.31 -6.94 -19.47
CA LYS A 188 -0.57 -6.89 -20.64
C LYS A 188 -1.09 -5.47 -20.87
N PRO A 189 -1.35 -5.02 -22.12
CA PRO A 189 -1.84 -3.67 -22.42
C PRO A 189 -3.22 -3.43 -21.79
N LEU A 190 -3.39 -2.40 -20.96
CA LEU A 190 -4.70 -2.01 -20.45
C LEU A 190 -5.64 -1.61 -21.58
N TYR A 191 -5.23 -0.64 -22.41
CA TYR A 191 -6.03 -0.10 -23.50
C TYR A 191 -5.85 -0.98 -24.74
N HIS A 192 -6.91 -1.63 -25.17
CA HIS A 192 -6.93 -2.38 -26.43
C HIS A 192 -7.33 -1.50 -27.62
N ASN A 193 -7.92 -0.33 -27.35
CA ASN A 193 -8.31 0.68 -28.33
C ASN A 193 -9.22 0.13 -29.46
N CYS A 194 -10.17 -0.74 -29.13
CA CYS A 194 -11.21 -1.19 -30.06
C CYS A 194 -12.28 -0.10 -30.22
N TYR A 195 -12.79 0.16 -31.41
CA TYR A 195 -13.80 1.18 -31.64
C TYR A 195 -15.23 0.65 -31.52
N LEU A 196 -16.11 1.45 -30.93
CA LEU A 196 -17.56 1.26 -30.99
C LEU A 196 -18.17 2.35 -31.86
N GLN A 197 -18.99 1.97 -32.84
CA GLN A 197 -19.74 2.87 -33.72
C GLN A 197 -21.24 2.80 -33.45
N ALA A 198 -21.94 3.92 -33.66
CA ALA A 198 -23.39 3.98 -33.79
C ALA A 198 -23.86 3.40 -35.14
N PRO A 199 -25.17 3.12 -35.34
CA PRO A 199 -25.68 2.56 -36.59
C PRO A 199 -25.37 3.39 -37.84
N ASP A 200 -25.21 4.70 -37.70
CA ASP A 200 -24.85 5.65 -38.77
C ASP A 200 -23.32 5.76 -39.02
N GLY A 201 -22.51 5.03 -38.25
CA GLY A 201 -21.06 5.04 -38.36
C GLY A 201 -20.33 6.02 -37.45
N GLU A 202 -21.03 6.85 -36.66
CA GLU A 202 -20.39 7.76 -35.70
C GLU A 202 -19.58 6.98 -34.66
N ILE A 203 -18.32 7.39 -34.41
CA ILE A 203 -17.49 6.76 -33.38
C ILE A 203 -17.94 7.22 -31.99
N LEU A 204 -18.36 6.27 -31.17
CA LEU A 204 -18.85 6.50 -29.82
C LEU A 204 -17.71 6.53 -28.80
N CYS A 205 -16.82 5.53 -28.84
CA CYS A 205 -15.67 5.46 -27.94
C CYS A 205 -14.66 4.39 -28.36
N THR A 206 -13.45 4.48 -27.81
CA THR A 206 -12.51 3.37 -27.68
C THR A 206 -12.84 2.54 -26.44
N CYS A 207 -12.69 1.23 -26.55
CA CYS A 207 -13.01 0.30 -25.48
C CYS A 207 -12.07 -0.91 -25.43
N ASP A 208 -12.22 -1.69 -24.36
CA ASP A 208 -11.53 -2.97 -24.22
C ASP A 208 -12.11 -4.02 -25.17
N ARG A 209 -11.22 -4.88 -25.70
CA ARG A 209 -11.60 -5.95 -26.62
C ARG A 209 -12.73 -6.84 -26.08
N LYS A 210 -12.71 -7.18 -24.79
CA LYS A 210 -13.78 -7.94 -24.14
C LYS A 210 -15.15 -7.26 -24.21
N LYS A 211 -15.18 -5.92 -24.16
CA LYS A 211 -16.44 -5.16 -24.26
C LYS A 211 -16.94 -5.18 -25.70
N ALA A 212 -16.06 -4.98 -26.68
CA ALA A 212 -16.41 -5.09 -28.10
C ALA A 212 -16.95 -6.50 -28.43
N GLU A 213 -16.25 -7.55 -28.00
CA GLU A 213 -16.65 -8.95 -28.17
C GLU A 213 -17.99 -9.25 -27.50
N TRP A 214 -18.27 -8.67 -26.32
CA TRP A 214 -19.57 -8.84 -25.65
C TRP A 214 -20.75 -8.38 -26.53
N TYR A 215 -20.63 -7.27 -27.25
CA TYR A 215 -21.68 -6.81 -28.17
C TYR A 215 -21.88 -7.77 -29.35
N LEU A 216 -20.79 -8.35 -29.87
CA LEU A 216 -20.84 -9.35 -30.94
C LEU A 216 -21.51 -10.64 -30.45
N THR A 217 -21.08 -11.18 -29.30
CA THR A 217 -21.65 -12.41 -28.73
C THR A 217 -23.13 -12.25 -28.37
N LYS A 218 -23.56 -11.05 -27.98
CA LYS A 218 -24.98 -10.75 -27.71
C LYS A 218 -25.80 -10.46 -28.97
N GLY A 219 -25.19 -10.48 -30.16
CA GLY A 219 -25.86 -10.14 -31.41
C GLY A 219 -26.27 -8.68 -31.54
N LEU A 220 -25.76 -7.81 -30.65
CA LEU A 220 -26.09 -6.38 -30.54
C LEU A 220 -25.19 -5.49 -31.41
N GLY A 221 -24.15 -6.06 -32.01
CA GLY A 221 -23.27 -5.37 -32.93
C GLY A 221 -22.73 -6.27 -34.03
N GLU A 222 -22.10 -5.65 -35.01
CA GLU A 222 -21.44 -6.29 -36.15
C GLU A 222 -19.99 -5.82 -36.28
N VAL A 223 -19.12 -6.68 -36.82
CA VAL A 223 -17.72 -6.33 -37.06
C VAL A 223 -17.63 -5.55 -38.36
N ILE A 224 -17.08 -4.35 -38.30
CA ILE A 224 -16.80 -3.51 -39.49
C ILE A 224 -15.35 -3.68 -39.92
N GLU A 225 -14.43 -3.67 -38.96
CA GLU A 225 -12.99 -3.79 -39.19
C GLU A 225 -12.38 -4.69 -38.12
N LYS A 226 -11.35 -5.46 -38.50
CA LYS A 226 -10.71 -6.42 -37.60
C LYS A 226 -9.53 -5.82 -36.83
N GLU A 227 -8.79 -4.89 -37.42
CA GLU A 227 -7.60 -4.27 -36.83
C GLU A 227 -7.51 -2.77 -37.21
N PRO A 228 -7.74 -1.84 -36.25
CA PRO A 228 -8.26 -2.09 -34.90
C PRO A 228 -9.68 -2.65 -34.95
N LEU A 229 -10.01 -3.54 -33.99
CA LEU A 229 -11.36 -4.13 -33.94
C LEU A 229 -12.41 -3.03 -33.79
N THR A 230 -13.27 -2.89 -34.79
CA THR A 230 -14.35 -1.90 -34.84
C THR A 230 -15.69 -2.61 -34.88
N VAL A 231 -16.53 -2.36 -33.88
CA VAL A 231 -17.86 -2.95 -33.74
C VAL A 231 -18.92 -1.87 -33.87
N ARG A 232 -19.82 -2.02 -34.83
CA ARG A 232 -20.99 -1.16 -35.02
C ARG A 232 -22.19 -1.71 -34.27
N LEU A 233 -22.84 -0.87 -33.47
CA LEU A 233 -24.06 -1.24 -32.75
C LEU A 233 -25.25 -1.29 -33.71
N LYS A 234 -26.16 -2.23 -33.48
CA LYS A 234 -27.41 -2.38 -34.25
C LYS A 234 -28.58 -1.55 -33.71
N PHE A 235 -28.33 -0.75 -32.68
CA PHE A 235 -29.34 0.04 -32.00
C PHE A 235 -28.78 1.43 -31.70
N GLU A 236 -29.67 2.40 -31.55
CA GLU A 236 -29.31 3.77 -31.21
C GLU A 236 -28.84 3.85 -29.74
N PRO A 237 -27.58 4.25 -29.47
CA PRO A 237 -27.07 4.35 -28.11
C PRO A 237 -27.75 5.50 -27.36
N SER A 238 -27.93 5.34 -26.05
CA SER A 238 -28.52 6.39 -25.22
C SER A 238 -27.65 7.66 -25.10
N GLY A 239 -26.42 7.68 -25.62
CA GLY A 239 -25.54 8.83 -25.60
C GLY A 239 -24.49 8.79 -26.69
N ARG A 240 -24.31 9.93 -27.37
CA ARG A 240 -23.33 10.16 -28.44
C ARG A 240 -22.14 10.99 -27.94
N ALA A 241 -21.06 11.03 -28.72
CA ALA A 241 -19.81 11.69 -28.33
C ALA A 241 -19.90 13.23 -28.54
N LEU A 242 -20.70 13.90 -27.71
CA LEU A 242 -20.90 15.36 -27.80
C LEU A 242 -19.75 16.15 -27.14
N GLY A 243 -19.28 17.18 -27.84
CA GLY A 243 -18.27 18.12 -27.34
C GLY A 243 -16.91 17.49 -27.00
N GLN A 244 -16.06 18.24 -26.30
CA GLN A 244 -14.74 17.76 -25.88
C GLN A 244 -14.82 16.57 -24.91
N VAL A 245 -15.85 16.55 -24.05
CA VAL A 245 -16.14 15.43 -23.12
C VAL A 245 -16.34 14.12 -23.89
N GLY A 246 -17.10 14.13 -24.99
CA GLY A 246 -17.29 12.96 -25.84
C GLY A 246 -16.00 12.55 -26.57
N GLN A 247 -15.30 13.54 -27.14
CA GLN A 247 -14.05 13.33 -27.89
C GLN A 247 -12.96 12.63 -27.06
N TYR A 248 -12.86 12.89 -25.75
CA TYR A 248 -11.93 12.17 -24.87
C TYR A 248 -12.09 10.64 -24.96
N TYR A 249 -13.33 10.16 -25.12
CA TYR A 249 -13.61 8.73 -25.17
C TYR A 249 -13.34 8.13 -26.54
N THR A 250 -13.31 8.91 -27.62
CA THR A 250 -13.02 8.42 -28.97
C THR A 250 -11.52 8.32 -29.25
N GLN A 251 -10.68 8.95 -28.43
CA GLN A 251 -9.23 8.94 -28.60
C GLN A 251 -8.58 7.62 -28.18
N ILE A 252 -7.54 7.24 -28.94
CA ILE A 252 -6.60 6.16 -28.65
C ILE A 252 -5.80 6.52 -27.39
N LYS A 253 -5.64 5.56 -26.48
CA LYS A 253 -4.86 5.71 -25.25
C LYS A 253 -3.63 4.81 -25.28
N ILE A 254 -2.48 5.37 -24.93
CA ILE A 254 -1.18 4.68 -24.94
C ILE A 254 -0.98 3.94 -23.61
N ASN A 255 -0.49 2.71 -23.68
CA ASN A 255 -0.22 1.87 -22.51
C ASN A 255 1.13 2.21 -21.86
N GLN A 256 1.21 3.37 -21.23
CA GLN A 256 2.42 3.83 -20.55
C GLN A 256 2.10 4.58 -19.26
N CYS A 257 3.11 4.72 -18.39
CA CYS A 257 3.02 5.57 -17.22
C CYS A 257 2.76 7.02 -17.63
N VAL A 258 1.65 7.62 -17.17
CA VAL A 258 1.30 9.00 -17.53
C VAL A 258 2.29 10.03 -16.96
N VAL A 259 3.12 9.65 -15.99
CA VAL A 259 4.11 10.53 -15.35
C VAL A 259 5.46 10.47 -16.04
N CYS A 260 6.07 9.29 -16.11
CA CYS A 260 7.44 9.11 -16.60
C CYS A 260 7.55 8.49 -17.99
N GLY A 261 6.46 8.00 -18.58
CA GLY A 261 6.45 7.40 -19.93
C GLY A 261 6.89 5.93 -20.00
N THR A 262 7.30 5.31 -18.88
CA THR A 262 7.69 3.88 -18.87
C THR A 262 6.52 2.98 -19.27
N SER A 263 6.76 2.03 -20.17
CA SER A 263 5.76 1.11 -20.73
C SER A 263 5.91 -0.35 -20.29
N ASP A 264 6.97 -0.70 -19.55
CA ASP A 264 7.27 -2.10 -19.18
C ASP A 264 6.25 -2.71 -18.22
N LYS A 265 5.95 -2.01 -17.12
CA LYS A 265 5.04 -2.46 -16.05
C LYS A 265 4.24 -1.28 -15.53
N PHE A 266 2.93 -1.44 -15.47
CA PHE A 266 2.03 -0.41 -14.97
C PHE A 266 0.93 -0.96 -14.07
N ILE A 267 0.43 -0.07 -13.22
CA ILE A 267 -0.62 -0.26 -12.23
C ILE A 267 -1.73 0.73 -12.56
N ARG A 268 -2.98 0.28 -12.42
CA ARG A 268 -4.16 1.16 -12.56
C ARG A 268 -4.28 2.06 -11.33
N LYS A 269 -4.14 3.35 -11.54
CA LYS A 269 -4.38 4.39 -10.52
C LYS A 269 -5.78 4.95 -10.71
N ASN A 270 -6.59 4.91 -9.65
CA ASN A 270 -7.82 5.70 -9.58
C ASN A 270 -7.43 7.07 -9.02
N VAL A 271 -7.53 8.12 -9.83
CA VAL A 271 -7.21 9.51 -9.44
C VAL A 271 -8.11 9.93 -8.28
N VAL A 272 -9.41 9.70 -8.42
CA VAL A 272 -10.37 9.77 -7.31
C VAL A 272 -10.40 8.41 -6.60
N PRO A 273 -10.01 8.30 -5.32
CA PRO A 273 -9.97 7.03 -4.63
C PRO A 273 -11.33 6.35 -4.52
N ARG A 274 -11.33 5.01 -4.60
CA ARG A 274 -12.52 4.18 -4.48
C ARG A 274 -13.21 4.32 -3.13
N GLU A 275 -12.47 4.73 -2.09
CA GLU A 275 -13.02 4.94 -0.75
C GLU A 275 -14.10 6.02 -0.72
N TYR A 276 -14.00 7.02 -1.61
CA TYR A 276 -15.00 8.08 -1.81
C TYR A 276 -15.95 7.73 -2.95
N ARG A 277 -15.43 7.28 -4.10
CA ARG A 277 -16.22 7.01 -5.31
C ARG A 277 -17.40 6.07 -5.07
N LYS A 278 -17.25 5.09 -4.17
CA LYS A 278 -18.32 4.14 -3.83
C LYS A 278 -19.57 4.79 -3.26
N TYR A 279 -19.49 6.00 -2.72
CA TYR A 279 -20.61 6.74 -2.13
C TYR A 279 -21.23 7.79 -3.08
N PHE A 280 -20.70 7.97 -4.29
CA PHE A 280 -21.22 8.95 -5.25
C PHE A 280 -22.57 8.48 -5.86
N PRO A 281 -23.40 9.39 -6.40
CA PRO A 281 -24.56 9.03 -7.23
C PRO A 281 -24.19 8.17 -8.44
N LEU A 282 -25.13 7.35 -8.91
CA LEU A 282 -24.89 6.44 -10.05
C LEU A 282 -24.49 7.21 -11.32
N VAL A 283 -25.11 8.38 -11.56
CA VAL A 283 -24.81 9.24 -12.70
C VAL A 283 -23.33 9.66 -12.74
N MET A 284 -22.71 9.86 -11.58
CA MET A 284 -21.28 10.17 -11.46
C MET A 284 -20.40 8.92 -11.48
N LYS A 285 -20.92 7.76 -11.06
CA LYS A 285 -20.19 6.48 -11.09
C LYS A 285 -20.08 5.85 -12.48
N ALA A 286 -20.91 6.23 -13.44
CA ALA A 286 -20.83 5.71 -14.81
C ALA A 286 -19.58 6.25 -15.53
N HIS A 287 -19.02 5.48 -16.47
CA HIS A 287 -17.92 5.90 -17.38
C HIS A 287 -16.64 6.40 -16.66
N GLN A 288 -16.17 5.67 -15.65
CA GLN A 288 -15.01 6.02 -14.79
C GLN A 288 -13.64 6.02 -15.49
N SER A 289 -13.56 5.78 -16.80
CA SER A 289 -12.28 5.68 -17.51
C SER A 289 -11.49 6.99 -17.53
N HIS A 290 -12.12 8.13 -17.25
CA HIS A 290 -11.42 9.41 -17.09
C HIS A 290 -10.51 9.44 -15.86
N ASP A 291 -10.96 8.86 -14.74
CA ASP A 291 -10.21 8.84 -13.48
C ASP A 291 -9.29 7.61 -13.34
N ILE A 292 -9.21 6.76 -14.38
CA ILE A 292 -8.37 5.56 -14.37
C ILE A 292 -7.16 5.77 -15.27
N LEU A 293 -6.01 6.05 -14.65
CA LEU A 293 -4.74 6.28 -15.31
C LEU A 293 -3.76 5.12 -15.07
N LEU A 294 -2.70 5.07 -15.87
CA LEU A 294 -1.61 4.11 -15.75
C LEU A 294 -0.39 4.74 -15.10
N LEU A 295 0.15 4.12 -14.06
CA LEU A 295 1.41 4.50 -13.42
C LEU A 295 2.37 3.31 -13.34
N CYS A 296 3.67 3.53 -13.52
CA CYS A 296 4.66 2.52 -13.16
C CYS A 296 4.73 2.33 -11.63
N PRO A 297 5.30 1.23 -11.12
CA PRO A 297 5.35 0.96 -9.68
C PRO A 297 5.94 2.11 -8.85
N SER A 298 7.01 2.74 -9.30
CA SER A 298 7.66 3.86 -8.60
C SER A 298 6.76 5.11 -8.56
N CYS A 299 6.19 5.52 -9.70
CA CYS A 299 5.25 6.66 -9.72
C CYS A 299 3.97 6.38 -8.93
N HIS A 300 3.51 5.12 -8.89
CA HIS A 300 2.36 4.73 -8.10
C HIS A 300 2.63 4.81 -6.59
N GLU A 301 3.83 4.41 -6.15
CA GLU A 301 4.27 4.56 -4.75
C GLU A 301 4.31 6.04 -4.34
N ILE A 302 4.90 6.90 -5.18
CA ILE A 302 4.93 8.36 -4.97
C ILE A 302 3.52 8.95 -4.94
N SER A 303 2.65 8.55 -5.86
CA SER A 303 1.26 9.01 -5.90
C SER A 303 0.50 8.61 -4.64
N ASN A 304 0.64 7.37 -4.16
CA ASN A 304 -0.01 6.93 -2.92
C ASN A 304 0.46 7.73 -1.70
N TYR A 305 1.74 8.12 -1.67
CA TYR A 305 2.29 8.96 -0.62
C TYR A 305 1.62 10.35 -0.63
N HIS A 306 1.51 10.99 -1.79
CA HIS A 306 0.82 12.27 -1.92
C HIS A 306 -0.68 12.17 -1.60
N ASP A 307 -1.33 11.10 -2.08
CA ASP A 307 -2.74 10.83 -1.78
C ASP A 307 -2.98 10.80 -0.27
N LEU A 308 -2.08 10.18 0.52
CA LEU A 308 -2.21 10.12 1.97
C LEU A 308 -2.24 11.52 2.61
N GLN A 309 -1.49 12.48 2.05
CA GLN A 309 -1.51 13.86 2.53
C GLN A 309 -2.86 14.53 2.26
N LEU A 310 -3.42 14.33 1.07
CA LEU A 310 -4.77 14.85 0.78
C LEU A 310 -5.82 14.17 1.66
N ARG A 311 -5.71 12.86 1.90
CA ARG A 311 -6.60 12.12 2.80
C ARG A 311 -6.56 12.68 4.23
N ARG A 312 -5.37 13.03 4.74
CA ARG A 312 -5.21 13.69 6.05
C ARG A 312 -5.85 15.07 6.07
N LYS A 313 -5.60 15.89 5.04
CA LYS A 313 -6.26 17.20 4.90
C LYS A 313 -7.79 17.07 4.88
N LEU A 314 -8.32 16.09 4.16
CA LEU A 314 -9.76 15.79 4.13
C LEU A 314 -10.26 15.29 5.49
N ALA A 315 -9.45 14.56 6.25
CA ALA A 315 -9.80 14.11 7.58
C ALA A 315 -9.99 15.29 8.54
N ASP A 316 -9.05 16.23 8.53
CA ASP A 316 -9.11 17.42 9.37
C ASP A 316 -10.26 18.34 8.94
N MET A 317 -10.39 18.59 7.63
CA MET A 317 -11.40 19.49 7.06
C MET A 317 -12.84 18.99 7.25
N CYS A 318 -13.06 17.68 7.22
CA CYS A 318 -14.40 17.09 7.27
C CYS A 318 -14.74 16.44 8.63
N ASP A 319 -13.90 16.62 9.66
CA ASP A 319 -14.00 15.91 10.95
C ASP A 319 -14.21 14.38 10.74
N ALA A 320 -13.37 13.84 9.86
CA ALA A 320 -13.44 12.48 9.37
C ALA A 320 -12.10 11.77 9.64
N PRO A 321 -11.79 11.40 10.89
CA PRO A 321 -10.48 10.85 11.23
C PRO A 321 -10.15 9.64 10.34
N LEU A 322 -8.93 9.64 9.79
CA LEU A 322 -8.39 8.44 9.16
C LEU A 322 -8.18 7.42 10.26
N VAL A 323 -8.85 6.28 10.16
CA VAL A 323 -8.54 5.14 11.01
C VAL A 323 -7.11 4.74 10.67
N GLY A 324 -6.16 5.11 11.53
CA GLY A 324 -4.78 4.63 11.44
C GLY A 324 -4.78 3.09 11.52
N PRO A 325 -3.71 2.41 11.07
CA PRO A 325 -3.53 1.02 11.40
C PRO A 325 -3.11 0.93 12.86
N LEU A 326 -4.06 1.15 13.79
CA LEU A 326 -4.06 0.74 15.21
C LEU A 326 -5.39 1.15 15.88
N THR A 327 -6.51 0.83 15.23
CA THR A 327 -7.65 0.32 16.00
C THR A 327 -8.08 -0.99 15.37
N HIS A 328 -7.32 -2.04 15.65
CA HIS A 328 -7.95 -3.31 15.97
C HIS A 328 -8.76 -3.16 17.28
N ILE A 329 -9.75 -2.27 17.28
CA ILE A 329 -11.06 -2.56 17.90
C ILE A 329 -11.87 -3.35 16.86
N ARG A 330 -11.21 -4.21 16.08
CA ARG A 330 -11.80 -5.51 15.78
C ARG A 330 -11.42 -6.35 16.99
N ASN A 331 -12.35 -6.47 17.94
CA ASN A 331 -12.27 -7.40 19.05
C ASN A 331 -11.54 -8.66 18.57
N LYS A 332 -10.39 -9.00 19.16
CA LYS A 332 -9.61 -10.20 18.79
C LYS A 332 -10.52 -11.45 18.81
N ASN A 333 -11.51 -11.43 19.71
CA ASN A 333 -12.62 -12.37 19.80
C ASN A 333 -13.49 -12.42 18.52
N VAL A 334 -13.86 -11.29 17.93
CA VAL A 334 -14.70 -11.21 16.72
C VAL A 334 -13.93 -11.67 15.47
N ASP A 335 -12.62 -11.42 15.39
CA ASP A 335 -11.79 -11.89 14.26
C ASP A 335 -11.56 -13.40 14.31
N ASN A 336 -11.36 -13.96 15.51
CA ASN A 336 -11.32 -15.40 15.74
C ASN A 336 -12.69 -16.05 15.44
N SER A 337 -13.80 -15.44 15.87
CA SER A 337 -15.14 -15.94 15.56
C SER A 337 -15.46 -15.91 14.06
N ARG A 338 -15.01 -14.90 13.31
CA ARG A 338 -15.21 -14.85 11.85
C ARG A 338 -14.35 -15.87 11.10
N LYS A 339 -13.09 -16.05 11.52
CA LYS A 339 -12.21 -17.09 10.97
C LYS A 339 -12.74 -18.48 11.25
N LEU A 340 -13.21 -18.72 12.48
CA LEU A 340 -13.89 -19.95 12.88
C LEU A 340 -15.17 -20.17 12.07
N HIS A 341 -16.00 -19.15 11.89
CA HIS A 341 -17.22 -19.23 11.08
C HIS A 341 -16.92 -19.55 9.61
N SER A 342 -15.88 -18.95 9.04
CA SER A 342 -15.44 -19.26 7.67
C SER A 342 -14.92 -20.69 7.53
N ALA A 343 -14.19 -21.20 8.54
CA ALA A 343 -13.70 -22.58 8.55
C ALA A 343 -14.86 -23.58 8.66
N VAL A 344 -15.80 -23.32 9.57
CA VAL A 344 -17.01 -24.13 9.77
C VAL A 344 -17.85 -24.16 8.49
N LYS A 345 -18.10 -23.00 7.87
CA LYS A 345 -18.88 -22.91 6.62
C LYS A 345 -18.21 -23.66 5.47
N ALA A 346 -16.90 -23.52 5.31
CA ALA A 346 -16.15 -24.21 4.26
C ALA A 346 -16.23 -25.75 4.40
N LEU A 347 -16.20 -26.29 5.63
CA LEU A 347 -16.33 -27.74 5.86
C LEU A 347 -17.78 -28.25 5.75
N ARG A 348 -18.79 -27.40 5.95
CA ARG A 348 -20.21 -27.73 5.76
C ARG A 348 -20.63 -27.73 4.30
N GLU A 349 -20.12 -26.79 3.50
CA GLU A 349 -20.40 -26.72 2.08
C GLU A 349 -19.75 -27.91 1.36
N ARG A 350 -20.55 -28.70 0.62
CA ARG A 350 -20.09 -29.89 -0.12
C ARG A 350 -19.28 -29.53 -1.39
N THR A 351 -18.45 -28.50 -1.32
CA THR A 351 -17.47 -28.20 -2.37
C THR A 351 -16.23 -29.09 -2.19
N THR A 352 -15.63 -29.51 -3.30
CA THR A 352 -14.41 -30.35 -3.34
C THR A 352 -13.20 -29.58 -2.81
N LEU A 353 -13.07 -29.52 -1.49
CA LEU A 353 -11.88 -29.01 -0.81
C LEU A 353 -10.73 -30.03 -0.93
N PRO A 354 -9.51 -29.60 -1.30
CA PRO A 354 -8.32 -30.46 -1.26
C PRO A 354 -8.07 -31.02 0.14
N ASP A 355 -7.68 -32.29 0.24
CA ASP A 355 -7.55 -33.01 1.53
C ASP A 355 -6.59 -32.34 2.52
N ALA A 356 -5.50 -31.76 2.02
CA ALA A 356 -4.58 -30.98 2.86
C ALA A 356 -5.28 -29.77 3.51
N ARG A 357 -6.07 -29.04 2.71
CA ARG A 357 -6.80 -27.86 3.21
C ARG A 357 -7.94 -28.24 4.15
N ARG A 358 -8.59 -29.38 3.91
CA ARG A 358 -9.61 -29.94 4.80
C ARG A 358 -9.01 -30.23 6.18
N LYS A 359 -7.88 -30.95 6.23
CA LYS A 359 -7.16 -31.26 7.49
C LYS A 359 -6.72 -30.00 8.24
N ASP A 360 -6.21 -28.99 7.53
CA ASP A 360 -5.83 -27.71 8.16
C ASP A 360 -7.03 -27.03 8.84
N LEU A 361 -8.20 -27.03 8.19
CA LEU A 361 -9.42 -26.42 8.72
C LEU A 361 -9.99 -27.22 9.89
N GLU A 362 -9.93 -28.55 9.81
CA GLU A 362 -10.34 -29.43 10.91
C GLU A 362 -9.45 -29.21 12.15
N HIS A 363 -8.12 -29.18 11.97
CA HIS A 363 -7.18 -28.89 13.05
C HIS A 363 -7.44 -27.53 13.69
N TYR A 364 -7.64 -26.50 12.87
CA TYR A 364 -7.93 -25.15 13.34
C TYR A 364 -9.22 -25.07 14.16
N ILE A 365 -10.26 -25.82 13.77
CA ILE A 365 -11.52 -25.87 14.53
C ILE A 365 -11.31 -26.59 15.86
N LEU A 366 -10.60 -27.72 15.88
CA LEU A 366 -10.31 -28.48 17.11
C LEU A 366 -9.50 -27.63 18.11
N GLU A 367 -8.50 -26.88 17.63
CA GLU A 367 -7.75 -25.92 18.44
C GLU A 367 -8.63 -24.79 19.00
N CYS A 368 -9.64 -24.35 18.25
CA CYS A 368 -10.53 -23.27 18.67
C CYS A 368 -11.66 -23.73 19.60
N THR A 369 -12.04 -25.01 19.58
CA THR A 369 -13.21 -25.53 20.32
C THR A 369 -12.85 -26.55 21.40
N ASN A 370 -11.57 -26.94 21.54
CA ASN A 370 -11.09 -28.01 22.42
C ASN A 370 -11.83 -29.35 22.25
N GLU A 371 -12.39 -29.60 21.07
CA GLU A 371 -13.10 -30.83 20.76
C GLU A 371 -12.12 -31.90 20.26
N LYS A 372 -12.49 -33.18 20.38
CA LYS A 372 -11.62 -34.30 19.98
C LYS A 372 -11.75 -34.69 18.50
N GLN A 373 -12.89 -34.39 17.88
CA GLN A 373 -13.15 -34.71 16.47
C GLN A 373 -14.16 -33.73 15.86
N VAL A 374 -13.95 -33.37 14.59
CA VAL A 374 -14.90 -32.56 13.84
C VAL A 374 -16.01 -33.46 13.28
N THR A 375 -17.22 -33.31 13.81
CA THR A 375 -18.42 -34.04 13.32
C THR A 375 -19.37 -33.08 12.59
N PRO A 376 -20.21 -33.58 11.65
CA PRO A 376 -21.19 -32.75 10.95
C PRO A 376 -22.15 -32.02 11.92
N THR A 377 -22.53 -32.68 13.02
CA THR A 377 -23.36 -32.12 14.08
C THR A 377 -22.66 -30.98 14.82
N LEU A 378 -21.35 -31.10 15.11
CA LEU A 378 -20.55 -30.03 15.71
C LEU A 378 -20.50 -28.79 14.79
N LEU A 379 -20.30 -28.99 13.49
CA LEU A 379 -20.24 -27.90 12.51
C LEU A 379 -21.58 -27.13 12.43
N ASP A 380 -22.71 -27.82 12.47
CA ASP A 380 -24.04 -27.19 12.45
C ASP A 380 -24.31 -26.39 13.74
N VAL A 381 -23.92 -26.92 14.89
CA VAL A 381 -24.04 -26.23 16.19
C VAL A 381 -23.16 -24.96 16.22
N LEU A 382 -21.91 -25.06 15.77
CA LEU A 382 -21.00 -23.92 15.70
C LEU A 382 -21.49 -22.85 14.73
N ASN A 383 -22.03 -23.23 13.56
CA ASN A 383 -22.55 -22.27 12.59
C ASN A 383 -23.71 -21.45 13.18
N LYS A 384 -24.70 -22.11 13.82
CA LYS A 384 -25.83 -21.41 14.46
C LYS A 384 -25.38 -20.48 15.59
N LYS A 385 -24.43 -20.92 16.42
CA LYS A 385 -23.89 -20.12 17.53
C LYS A 385 -23.14 -18.88 17.03
N LEU A 386 -22.37 -19.03 15.96
CA LEU A 386 -21.58 -17.96 15.37
C LEU A 386 -22.42 -16.98 14.54
N GLU A 387 -23.46 -17.43 13.82
CA GLU A 387 -24.40 -16.54 13.12
C GLU A 387 -25.11 -15.59 14.08
N ASN A 388 -25.55 -16.10 15.23
CA ASN A 388 -26.20 -15.27 16.27
C ASN A 388 -25.21 -14.27 16.91
N THR A 389 -23.96 -14.68 17.13
CA THR A 389 -22.93 -13.82 17.74
C THR A 389 -22.44 -12.72 16.79
N ILE A 390 -22.38 -12.99 15.49
CA ILE A 390 -21.97 -12.02 14.46
C ILE A 390 -23.07 -10.99 14.17
N SER A 391 -24.34 -11.32 14.47
CA SER A 391 -25.51 -10.49 14.16
C SER A 391 -25.89 -9.48 15.24
N ILE A 392 -25.35 -9.56 16.45
CA ILE A 392 -25.62 -8.58 17.53
C ILE A 392 -24.55 -7.47 17.46
N PRO A 393 -24.89 -6.23 17.04
CA PRO A 393 -23.98 -5.11 17.17
C PRO A 393 -23.90 -4.73 18.65
N ASN A 394 -22.68 -4.60 19.18
CA ASN A 394 -22.46 -4.15 20.55
C ASN A 394 -23.12 -2.75 20.74
N PRO A 395 -24.10 -2.57 21.66
CA PRO A 395 -24.84 -1.32 21.81
C PRO A 395 -23.96 -0.12 22.23
N ASP A 396 -22.85 -0.40 22.92
CA ASP A 396 -22.02 0.63 23.58
C ASP A 396 -20.83 1.12 22.75
N GLN A 397 -20.71 0.72 21.48
CA GLN A 397 -19.72 1.32 20.58
C GLN A 397 -20.38 2.39 19.71
N PRO A 398 -19.95 3.67 19.79
CA PRO A 398 -20.42 4.67 18.84
C PRO A 398 -20.08 4.16 17.44
N LYS A 399 -21.08 4.08 16.55
CA LYS A 399 -20.90 3.68 15.15
C LYS A 399 -19.91 4.65 14.50
N CYS A 400 -18.62 4.33 14.55
CA CYS A 400 -17.59 5.14 13.92
C CYS A 400 -17.81 5.05 12.41
N GLN A 401 -18.37 6.11 11.83
CA GLN A 401 -18.64 6.16 10.41
C GLN A 401 -17.32 6.10 9.63
N PRO A 402 -17.24 5.35 8.52
CA PRO A 402 -16.03 5.30 7.71
C PRO A 402 -15.61 6.68 7.20
N HIS A 403 -14.30 6.98 7.25
CA HIS A 403 -13.71 8.22 6.74
C HIS A 403 -14.31 8.66 5.39
N GLY A 404 -14.26 7.77 4.38
CA GLY A 404 -14.74 8.09 3.04
C GLY A 404 -16.23 8.45 2.97
N LEU A 405 -17.06 7.91 3.88
CA LEU A 405 -18.49 8.25 3.94
C LEU A 405 -18.67 9.65 4.54
N LYS A 406 -18.01 9.94 5.67
CA LYS A 406 -18.07 11.26 6.31
C LYS A 406 -17.61 12.37 5.36
N VAL A 407 -16.48 12.18 4.67
CA VAL A 407 -15.98 13.14 3.68
C VAL A 407 -17.02 13.37 2.58
N VAL A 408 -17.59 12.30 2.01
CA VAL A 408 -18.60 12.44 0.95
C VAL A 408 -19.84 13.18 1.45
N GLN A 409 -20.33 12.87 2.65
CA GLN A 409 -21.47 13.56 3.27
C GLN A 409 -21.18 15.04 3.57
N TYR A 410 -19.95 15.38 3.93
CA TYR A 410 -19.53 16.77 4.10
C TYR A 410 -19.68 17.54 2.79
N PHE A 411 -19.17 17.01 1.67
CA PHE A 411 -19.29 17.65 0.36
C PHE A 411 -20.71 17.67 -0.20
N HIS A 412 -21.58 16.71 0.15
CA HIS A 412 -23.00 16.75 -0.24
C HIS A 412 -23.72 18.02 0.27
N LYS A 413 -23.28 18.57 1.41
CA LYS A 413 -23.92 19.72 2.07
C LYS A 413 -23.36 21.08 1.60
N ARG A 414 -22.29 21.09 0.80
CA ARG A 414 -21.67 22.32 0.30
C ARG A 414 -22.19 22.67 -1.08
N GLU A 415 -22.11 23.96 -1.42
CA GLU A 415 -22.49 24.47 -2.74
C GLU A 415 -21.71 23.80 -3.89
N GLY A 416 -20.40 23.59 -3.72
CA GLY A 416 -19.54 22.92 -4.71
C GLY A 416 -19.80 21.42 -4.90
N GLY A 417 -20.59 20.81 -4.01
CA GLY A 417 -21.01 19.41 -4.09
C GLY A 417 -19.86 18.40 -4.26
N LEU A 418 -20.19 17.26 -4.85
CA LEU A 418 -19.21 16.20 -5.13
C LEU A 418 -18.25 16.53 -6.29
N VAL A 419 -18.62 17.46 -7.17
CA VAL A 419 -17.72 17.95 -8.22
C VAL A 419 -16.50 18.64 -7.60
N GLU A 420 -16.67 19.39 -6.50
CA GLU A 420 -15.56 20.00 -5.78
C GLU A 420 -14.59 18.94 -5.24
N LEU A 421 -15.09 17.88 -4.60
CA LEU A 421 -14.25 16.78 -4.10
C LEU A 421 -13.49 16.09 -5.24
N GLU A 422 -14.15 15.84 -6.37
CA GLU A 422 -13.52 15.25 -7.55
C GLU A 422 -12.41 16.16 -8.12
N ARG A 423 -12.69 17.47 -8.23
CA ARG A 423 -11.73 18.48 -8.66
C ARG A 423 -10.50 18.51 -7.75
N MET A 424 -10.68 18.50 -6.44
CA MET A 424 -9.57 18.48 -5.48
C MET A 424 -8.63 17.30 -5.70
N TRP A 425 -9.17 16.10 -5.96
CA TRP A 425 -8.36 14.92 -6.25
C TRP A 425 -7.61 15.01 -7.58
N ARG A 426 -8.26 15.54 -8.62
CA ARG A 426 -7.66 15.73 -9.94
C ARG A 426 -6.56 16.78 -9.94
N GLU A 427 -6.81 17.95 -9.33
CA GLU A 427 -5.82 19.01 -9.15
C GLU A 427 -4.63 18.53 -8.32
N HIS A 428 -4.90 17.81 -7.21
CA HIS A 428 -3.85 17.23 -6.39
C HIS A 428 -2.94 16.29 -7.18
N PHE A 429 -3.51 15.43 -8.03
CA PHE A 429 -2.73 14.56 -8.90
C PHE A 429 -1.85 15.37 -9.87
N LEU A 430 -2.40 16.40 -10.53
CA LEU A 430 -1.63 17.26 -11.45
C LEU A 430 -0.48 17.98 -10.74
N LEU A 431 -0.76 18.59 -9.59
CA LEU A 431 0.20 19.37 -8.82
C LEU A 431 1.34 18.51 -8.26
N THR A 432 1.02 17.33 -7.73
CA THR A 432 1.99 16.48 -7.06
C THR A 432 2.75 15.56 -8.01
N MET A 433 2.08 15.02 -9.03
CA MET A 433 2.70 14.06 -9.95
C MET A 433 3.26 14.69 -11.22
N LYS A 434 2.84 15.92 -11.57
CA LYS A 434 3.27 16.66 -12.78
C LYS A 434 3.38 15.76 -14.03
N PRO A 435 2.28 15.10 -14.41
CA PRO A 435 2.33 14.07 -15.43
C PRO A 435 2.66 14.66 -16.82
N LYS A 436 3.59 14.03 -17.53
CA LYS A 436 4.05 14.47 -18.87
C LYS A 436 3.30 13.83 -20.03
N TYR A 437 2.58 12.74 -19.76
CA TYR A 437 1.96 11.87 -20.76
C TYR A 437 0.49 11.59 -20.43
N LEU A 438 -0.23 12.60 -19.94
CA LEU A 438 -1.68 12.47 -19.79
C LEU A 438 -2.35 12.25 -21.15
N PRO A 439 -3.45 11.47 -21.21
CA PRO A 439 -4.25 11.41 -22.42
C PRO A 439 -4.73 12.81 -22.83
N ASN A 440 -4.79 13.07 -24.14
CA ASN A 440 -5.34 14.31 -24.65
C ASN A 440 -6.77 14.51 -24.16
N LEU A 441 -7.16 15.77 -23.96
CA LEU A 441 -8.46 16.16 -23.41
C LEU A 441 -8.74 15.63 -21.98
N TRP A 442 -7.75 15.10 -21.27
CA TRP A 442 -7.91 14.82 -19.85
C TRP A 442 -8.06 16.15 -19.09
N SER A 443 -9.25 16.38 -18.54
CA SER A 443 -9.61 17.63 -17.86
C SER A 443 -9.97 17.41 -16.40
N VAL A 444 -9.63 18.40 -15.57
CA VAL A 444 -10.08 18.48 -14.18
C VAL A 444 -11.61 18.62 -14.10
N HIS A 445 -12.22 19.35 -15.05
CA HIS A 445 -13.65 19.67 -15.08
C HIS A 445 -14.50 18.68 -15.88
N HIS A 446 -13.90 17.61 -16.42
CA HIS A 446 -14.55 16.68 -17.35
C HIS A 446 -15.93 16.19 -16.90
N ASN A 447 -16.07 15.75 -15.65
CA ASN A 447 -17.36 15.25 -15.17
C ASN A 447 -18.36 16.37 -14.89
N GLN A 448 -17.91 17.55 -14.48
CA GLN A 448 -18.79 18.72 -14.32
C GLN A 448 -19.42 19.07 -15.67
N GLU A 449 -18.59 19.21 -16.71
CA GLU A 449 -19.03 19.45 -18.09
C GLU A 449 -19.96 18.34 -18.58
N ARG A 450 -19.60 17.07 -18.34
CA ARG A 450 -20.45 15.91 -18.69
C ARG A 450 -21.82 15.98 -18.02
N LEU A 451 -21.86 16.35 -16.74
CA LEU A 451 -23.11 16.43 -16.01
C LEU A 451 -23.96 17.63 -16.47
N ILE A 452 -23.36 18.76 -16.83
CA ILE A 452 -24.07 19.91 -17.44
C ILE A 452 -24.76 19.49 -18.74
N ILE A 453 -24.07 18.77 -19.62
CA ILE A 453 -24.65 18.23 -20.87
C ILE A 453 -25.80 17.26 -20.57
N HIS A 454 -25.63 16.38 -19.58
CA HIS A 454 -26.69 15.45 -19.19
C HIS A 454 -27.89 16.18 -18.56
N GLN A 455 -27.66 17.27 -17.81
CA GLN A 455 -28.71 18.08 -17.22
C GLN A 455 -29.51 18.81 -18.30
N SER A 456 -28.84 19.40 -19.31
CA SER A 456 -29.53 20.03 -20.45
C SER A 456 -30.34 19.04 -21.29
N GLN A 457 -30.02 17.73 -21.20
CA GLN A 457 -30.76 16.64 -21.82
C GLN A 457 -31.83 16.01 -20.89
N ASN A 458 -32.06 16.56 -19.69
CA ASN A 458 -32.97 15.99 -18.67
C ASN A 458 -32.63 14.54 -18.26
N ARG A 459 -31.35 14.19 -18.25
CA ARG A 459 -30.83 12.84 -17.92
C ARG A 459 -30.30 12.70 -16.49
N ILE A 460 -30.45 13.75 -15.68
CA ILE A 460 -30.04 13.79 -14.28
C ILE A 460 -31.27 14.12 -13.44
N LYS A 461 -31.47 13.38 -12.36
CA LYS A 461 -32.52 13.69 -11.40
C LYS A 461 -32.15 14.96 -10.60
N PRO A 462 -33.11 15.83 -10.25
CA PRO A 462 -32.81 17.07 -9.53
C PRO A 462 -32.00 16.88 -8.25
N GLU A 463 -32.26 15.81 -7.49
CA GLU A 463 -31.53 15.46 -6.27
C GLU A 463 -30.05 15.13 -6.54
N ASP A 464 -29.76 14.40 -7.62
CA ASP A 464 -28.40 14.04 -8.01
C ASP A 464 -27.63 15.27 -8.55
N ALA A 465 -28.33 16.19 -9.23
CA ALA A 465 -27.75 17.45 -9.71
C ALA A 465 -27.36 18.37 -8.53
N LYS A 466 -28.21 18.45 -7.50
CA LYS A 466 -27.91 19.19 -6.26
C LYS A 466 -26.71 18.58 -5.53
N VAL A 467 -26.71 17.25 -5.34
CA VAL A 467 -25.58 16.55 -4.69
C VAL A 467 -24.27 16.71 -5.48
N ALA A 468 -24.34 16.75 -6.80
CA ALA A 468 -23.17 17.00 -7.64
C ALA A 468 -22.62 18.43 -7.49
N GLY A 469 -23.44 19.41 -7.06
CA GLY A 469 -23.06 20.83 -6.99
C GLY A 469 -23.36 21.59 -8.28
N LEU A 470 -24.39 21.19 -9.04
CA LEU A 470 -24.80 21.83 -10.31
C LEU A 470 -26.06 22.68 -10.17
N ALA A 471 -26.80 22.48 -9.08
CA ALA A 471 -28.02 23.19 -8.76
C ALA A 471 -27.93 23.66 -7.31
N TYR A 472 -27.34 24.85 -7.12
CA TYR A 472 -27.42 25.64 -5.90
C TYR A 472 -27.88 27.04 -6.26
#